data_AF-A0A5E4PS36-F1
#
_entry.id   AF-A0A5E4PS36-F1
#
_cell.length_a   1.000
_cell.length_b   1.000
_cell.length_c   1.000
_cell.angle_alpha   90.00
_cell.angle_beta   90.00
_cell.angle_gamma   90.00
#
_symmetry.space_group_name_H-M   'P 1'
#
loop_
_entity.id
_entity.type
_entity.pdbx_description
1 polymer ?
#
loop_
_entity_poly.entity_id
_entity_poly.type
_entity_poly.pdbx_seq_one_letter_code
_entity_poly.pdbx_strand_id
1 'polypeptide(L)'
;MYCCSFLSRLGVGMASMSSTLVETVSINYEDFNESFLTCGTCLFCLHCLTRIAASQTRDSGSFRCPICRELITIPRGGVAALPPSFLVNQLLDLMARQRREVIPQCSSHPGRELLFCETCDCVFCRHCADGPHSDTPCDHTVVPFSIALKRMSEILLYRANECLSKLGTAREAVASELRRLEAAASAAEEAIDRHFAELRSALDKRHSELKSAATAAATHKRKLLEEQLKLIDAEKSKVEAECSGLQQQVEVREVSSRAAALGARLGDAAALAEPRENAFLAVDFAHNDAQQRFSEALAMLGRVRTSTTFPGLCTLQLDGSTLRTIKSERLVEPVCVAADVSTRRLAVADNGARAVFVFDRDGNIEREIGSGDLGLVGGLAMTEDLVIVADVAIRIYDVEGNLKTTFAPVPKGRGGYGGIALCRTEAGLQIVCARSVRGRPAILVLDAASGRLLAACELADRRPRRVAGITLLNNKKALLADLAGDCLRLHTYW
;
A
#
# COMPACT_ATOMS: atom_id res chain seq x y z
N MET A 1 -21.13 5.90 30.96
CA MET A 1 -20.84 7.22 30.35
C MET A 1 -21.10 8.41 31.30
N TYR A 2 -21.87 8.25 32.39
CA TYR A 2 -22.18 9.33 33.34
C TYR A 2 -21.03 9.72 34.30
N CYS A 3 -20.07 8.83 34.57
CA CYS A 3 -18.94 9.14 35.45
C CYS A 3 -17.98 10.20 34.87
N CYS A 4 -17.80 10.23 33.54
CA CYS A 4 -16.91 11.18 32.85
C CYS A 4 -17.47 12.61 32.79
N SER A 5 -18.79 12.77 32.74
CA SER A 5 -19.44 14.08 32.74
C SER A 5 -19.31 14.82 34.08
N PHE A 6 -19.13 14.09 35.20
CA PHE A 6 -19.03 14.67 36.54
C PHE A 6 -17.65 15.31 36.81
N LEU A 7 -16.57 14.66 36.37
CA LEU A 7 -15.19 15.16 36.60
C LEU A 7 -14.80 16.35 35.70
N SER A 8 -15.54 16.59 34.62
CA SER A 8 -15.31 17.70 33.71
C SER A 8 -15.71 19.05 34.32
N ARG A 9 -16.63 19.06 35.30
CA ARG A 9 -17.08 20.27 36.03
C ARG A 9 -16.16 20.67 37.18
N LEU A 10 -15.35 19.76 37.71
CA LEU A 10 -14.39 20.04 38.79
C LEU A 10 -13.13 20.81 38.32
N GLY A 11 -12.89 20.89 37.01
CA GLY A 11 -11.74 21.58 36.42
C GLY A 11 -11.92 23.09 36.23
N VAL A 12 -13.12 23.64 36.47
CA VAL A 12 -13.40 25.07 36.24
C VAL A 12 -13.76 25.73 37.57
N GLY A 13 -12.74 26.33 38.19
CA GLY A 13 -12.85 27.43 39.17
C GLY A 13 -13.68 27.17 40.43
N MET A 14 -13.00 26.77 41.52
CA MET A 14 -13.53 27.01 42.87
C MET A 14 -12.42 27.57 43.76
N ALA A 15 -12.23 28.89 43.67
CA ALA A 15 -11.74 29.67 44.78
C ALA A 15 -12.92 29.86 45.74
N SER A 16 -12.71 29.49 47.02
CA SER A 16 -13.65 29.65 48.14
C SER A 16 -14.91 28.78 48.07
N MET A 17 -15.02 27.78 48.96
CA MET A 17 -16.24 27.47 49.74
C MET A 17 -15.92 26.33 50.72
N SER A 18 -16.23 26.58 51.99
CA SER A 18 -16.15 25.65 53.12
C SER A 18 -17.40 24.75 53.15
N SER A 19 -17.26 23.56 53.76
CA SER A 19 -18.31 22.64 54.22
C SER A 19 -19.01 21.73 53.21
N THR A 20 -18.68 20.44 53.32
CA THR A 20 -19.59 19.27 53.35
C THR A 20 -20.88 19.34 52.51
N LEU A 21 -20.78 19.01 51.23
CA LEU A 21 -21.92 18.54 50.43
C LEU A 21 -21.87 17.00 50.36
N VAL A 22 -22.85 16.34 50.97
CA VAL A 22 -23.18 14.94 50.68
C VAL A 22 -24.38 14.97 49.73
N GLU A 23 -24.11 14.93 48.43
CA GLU A 23 -25.16 14.77 47.41
C GLU A 23 -25.41 13.28 47.14
N THR A 24 -26.65 12.85 47.33
CA THR A 24 -27.07 11.47 47.10
C THR A 24 -27.33 11.25 45.60
N VAL A 25 -26.42 10.56 44.92
CA VAL A 25 -26.58 10.17 43.51
C VAL A 25 -27.31 8.81 43.47
N SER A 26 -28.40 8.72 42.70
CA SER A 26 -29.00 7.42 42.34
C SER A 26 -28.11 6.76 41.29
N ILE A 27 -27.36 5.73 41.69
CA ILE A 27 -26.35 5.09 40.84
C ILE A 27 -26.83 3.69 40.41
N ASN A 28 -26.60 3.36 39.13
CA ASN A 28 -26.99 2.10 38.51
C ASN A 28 -26.01 0.97 38.87
N TYR A 29 -26.51 -0.21 39.25
CA TYR A 29 -25.72 -1.31 39.86
C TYR A 29 -24.65 -1.90 38.93
N GLU A 30 -24.84 -1.87 37.61
CA GLU A 30 -23.85 -2.42 36.66
C GLU A 30 -22.58 -1.57 36.55
N ASP A 31 -22.64 -0.28 36.89
CA ASP A 31 -21.46 0.60 36.94
C ASP A 31 -20.58 0.33 38.20
N PHE A 32 -21.02 -0.54 39.13
CA PHE A 32 -20.35 -0.78 40.41
C PHE A 32 -19.41 -2.00 40.44
N ASN A 33 -19.28 -2.74 39.35
CA ASN A 33 -18.56 -4.02 39.34
C ASN A 33 -17.03 -3.88 39.13
N GLU A 34 -16.52 -2.66 38.93
CA GLU A 34 -15.10 -2.42 38.72
C GLU A 34 -14.44 -1.78 39.95
N SER A 35 -13.56 -2.55 40.58
CA SER A 35 -12.69 -2.25 41.71
C SER A 35 -12.50 -0.76 42.02
N PHE A 36 -13.28 -0.21 42.94
CA PHE A 36 -13.07 1.14 43.44
C PHE A 36 -11.89 1.17 44.41
N LEU A 37 -10.99 2.13 44.18
CA LEU A 37 -9.73 2.27 44.91
C LEU A 37 -9.79 3.52 45.79
N THR A 38 -9.18 3.46 46.97
CA THR A 38 -9.27 4.55 47.96
C THR A 38 -7.93 5.32 48.09
N CYS A 39 -7.95 6.68 48.04
CA CYS A 39 -7.25 7.46 49.08
C CYS A 39 -8.06 7.19 50.34
N GLY A 40 -7.50 7.05 51.54
CA GLY A 40 -8.19 6.47 52.71
C GLY A 40 -9.62 6.96 53.05
N THR A 41 -10.08 8.06 52.44
CA THR A 41 -11.40 8.68 52.61
C THR A 41 -12.22 8.88 51.31
N CYS A 42 -11.67 8.73 50.10
CA CYS A 42 -12.36 9.08 48.84
C CYS A 42 -12.47 7.91 47.85
N LEU A 43 -13.61 7.82 47.16
CA LEU A 43 -13.92 6.74 46.22
C LEU A 43 -13.76 7.18 44.75
N PHE A 44 -13.01 6.42 43.96
CA PHE A 44 -12.84 6.66 42.52
C PHE A 44 -12.91 5.35 41.74
N CYS A 45 -13.43 5.38 40.51
CA CYS A 45 -13.32 4.23 39.61
C CYS A 45 -11.90 4.10 39.05
N LEU A 46 -11.53 2.88 38.67
CA LEU A 46 -10.21 2.55 38.12
C LEU A 46 -9.82 3.46 36.95
N HIS A 47 -10.73 3.66 35.99
CA HIS A 47 -10.48 4.45 34.80
C HIS A 47 -10.11 5.92 35.11
N CYS A 48 -10.84 6.55 36.03
CA CYS A 48 -10.58 7.94 36.43
C CYS A 48 -9.24 8.06 37.18
N LEU A 49 -8.93 7.09 38.05
CA LEU A 49 -7.68 7.10 38.81
C LEU A 49 -6.47 6.83 37.92
N THR A 50 -6.60 5.96 36.90
CA THR A 50 -5.57 5.74 35.87
C THR A 50 -5.29 7.03 35.08
N ARG A 51 -6.32 7.79 34.73
CA ARG A 51 -6.15 9.07 34.01
C ARG A 51 -5.50 10.15 34.86
N ILE A 52 -5.85 10.24 36.14
CA ILE A 52 -5.27 11.19 37.11
C ILE A 52 -3.81 10.84 37.41
N ALA A 53 -3.52 9.55 37.61
CA ALA A 53 -2.16 9.08 37.78
C ALA A 53 -1.33 9.43 36.54
N ALA A 54 -1.81 9.12 35.33
CA ALA A 54 -1.09 9.41 34.08
C ALA A 54 -0.79 10.91 33.88
N SER A 55 -1.65 11.81 34.38
CA SER A 55 -1.42 13.26 34.26
C SER A 55 -0.50 13.83 35.34
N GLN A 56 -0.52 13.27 36.56
CA GLN A 56 0.21 13.82 37.71
C GLN A 56 1.52 13.10 38.06
N THR A 57 1.75 11.86 37.61
CA THR A 57 2.90 11.04 38.04
C THR A 57 4.10 11.05 37.11
N ARG A 58 4.39 12.18 36.45
CA ARG A 58 5.45 12.24 35.43
C ARG A 58 6.83 11.74 35.90
N ASP A 59 7.20 11.85 37.19
CA ASP A 59 8.51 11.37 37.68
C ASP A 59 8.55 10.78 39.12
N SER A 60 7.45 10.78 39.89
CA SER A 60 7.52 10.58 41.36
C SER A 60 6.81 9.33 41.92
N GLY A 61 6.24 8.46 41.08
CA GLY A 61 5.55 7.23 41.53
C GLY A 61 4.39 7.46 42.51
N SER A 62 3.95 8.71 42.66
CA SER A 62 2.96 9.17 43.64
C SER A 62 2.20 10.38 43.09
N PHE A 63 0.91 10.50 43.42
CA PHE A 63 0.05 11.62 43.02
C PHE A 63 -0.75 12.14 44.21
N ARG A 64 -1.27 13.37 44.12
CA ARG A 64 -2.14 13.93 45.16
C ARG A 64 -3.60 13.71 44.81
N CYS A 65 -4.38 13.21 45.76
CA CYS A 65 -5.81 13.06 45.57
C CYS A 65 -6.48 14.41 45.28
N PRO A 66 -7.28 14.55 44.21
CA PRO A 66 -7.94 15.82 43.89
C PRO A 66 -8.95 16.28 44.96
N ILE A 67 -9.49 15.34 45.74
CA ILE A 67 -10.53 15.59 46.75
C ILE A 67 -9.90 15.79 48.12
N CYS A 68 -9.14 14.80 48.61
CA CYS A 68 -8.56 14.80 49.96
C CYS A 68 -7.16 15.47 50.04
N ARG A 69 -6.53 15.76 48.89
CA ARG A 69 -5.13 16.29 48.76
C ARG A 69 -4.03 15.46 49.39
N GLU A 70 -4.39 14.30 49.96
CA GLU A 70 -3.47 13.29 50.48
C GLU A 70 -2.55 12.76 49.37
N LEU A 71 -1.29 12.51 49.73
CA LEU A 71 -0.29 11.99 48.81
C LEU A 71 -0.41 10.46 48.76
N ILE A 72 -0.78 9.94 47.58
CA ILE A 72 -0.96 8.51 47.34
C ILE A 72 0.26 7.98 46.60
N THR A 73 0.89 6.95 47.15
CA THR A 73 1.99 6.23 46.49
C THR A 73 1.42 5.10 45.65
N ILE A 74 1.84 5.00 44.38
CA ILE A 74 1.35 3.97 43.46
C ILE A 74 2.12 2.66 43.72
N PRO A 75 1.44 1.54 44.00
CA PRO A 75 2.10 0.25 44.17
C PRO A 75 2.75 -0.25 42.89
N ARG A 76 3.63 -1.26 42.98
CA ARG A 76 4.34 -1.84 41.81
C ARG A 76 3.41 -2.42 40.73
N GLY A 77 2.15 -2.73 41.08
CA GLY A 77 1.11 -3.17 40.13
C GLY A 77 0.32 -2.03 39.50
N GLY A 78 0.79 -0.78 39.63
CA GLY A 78 0.11 0.40 39.11
C GLY A 78 -1.15 0.74 39.91
N VAL A 79 -1.98 1.61 39.32
CA VAL A 79 -3.21 2.10 39.96
C VAL A 79 -4.15 0.96 40.34
N ALA A 80 -4.26 -0.09 39.52
CA ALA A 80 -5.13 -1.25 39.78
C ALA A 80 -4.77 -2.03 41.05
N ALA A 81 -3.57 -1.85 41.60
CA ALA A 81 -3.10 -2.53 42.79
C ALA A 81 -3.36 -1.76 44.10
N LEU A 82 -4.06 -0.62 44.04
CA LEU A 82 -4.51 0.08 45.25
C LEU A 82 -5.56 -0.76 46.01
N PRO A 83 -5.70 -0.60 47.34
CA PRO A 83 -6.63 -1.38 48.11
C PRO A 83 -8.09 -1.05 47.71
N PRO A 84 -8.95 -2.07 47.53
CA PRO A 84 -10.36 -1.87 47.21
C PRO A 84 -11.13 -1.33 48.41
N SER A 85 -12.19 -0.54 48.16
CA SER A 85 -13.03 0.01 49.24
C SER A 85 -13.85 -1.07 49.95
N PHE A 86 -13.49 -1.35 51.21
CA PHE A 86 -14.19 -2.33 52.04
C PHE A 86 -15.67 -1.97 52.29
N LEU A 87 -15.98 -0.68 52.48
CA LEU A 87 -17.34 -0.21 52.75
C LEU A 87 -18.26 -0.40 51.54
N VAL A 88 -17.74 -0.15 50.33
CA VAL A 88 -18.50 -0.36 49.08
C VAL A 88 -18.72 -1.84 48.83
N ASN A 89 -17.71 -2.68 49.08
CA ASN A 89 -17.87 -4.13 48.97
C ASN A 89 -18.90 -4.68 49.98
N GLN A 90 -18.93 -4.17 51.22
CA GLN A 90 -19.97 -4.54 52.20
C GLN A 90 -21.38 -4.09 51.78
N LEU A 91 -21.51 -2.89 51.19
CA LEU A 91 -22.78 -2.40 50.63
C LEU A 91 -23.24 -3.24 49.44
N LEU A 92 -22.33 -3.63 48.55
CA LEU A 92 -22.63 -4.52 47.42
C LEU A 92 -23.07 -5.90 47.91
N ASP A 93 -22.41 -6.46 48.92
CA ASP A 93 -22.82 -7.71 49.57
C ASP A 93 -24.20 -7.60 50.22
N LEU A 94 -24.51 -6.46 50.86
CA LEU A 94 -25.80 -6.23 51.53
C LEU A 94 -26.95 -6.07 50.53
N MET A 95 -26.71 -5.37 49.41
CA MET A 95 -27.67 -5.25 48.30
C MET A 95 -27.85 -6.58 47.55
N ALA A 96 -26.78 -7.35 47.34
CA ALA A 96 -26.85 -8.69 46.77
C ALA A 96 -27.67 -9.64 47.67
N ARG A 97 -27.56 -9.51 49.00
CA ARG A 97 -28.38 -10.26 49.96
C ARG A 97 -29.86 -9.81 50.00
N GLN A 98 -30.17 -8.57 49.63
CA GLN A 98 -31.54 -8.06 49.50
C GLN A 98 -32.25 -8.52 48.22
N ARG A 99 -31.52 -8.91 47.16
CA ARG A 99 -32.06 -9.65 46.01
C ARG A 99 -32.39 -11.11 46.36
N ARG A 100 -33.12 -11.34 47.46
CA ARG A 100 -33.84 -12.61 47.60
C ARG A 100 -34.83 -12.68 46.44
N GLU A 101 -34.75 -13.77 45.69
CA GLU A 101 -35.69 -14.13 44.62
C GLU A 101 -37.12 -13.83 45.08
N VAL A 102 -37.72 -12.74 44.60
CA VAL A 102 -39.16 -12.51 44.76
C VAL A 102 -39.81 -13.55 43.87
N ILE A 103 -40.11 -14.72 44.43
CA ILE A 103 -40.78 -15.80 43.71
C ILE A 103 -42.11 -15.23 43.22
N PRO A 104 -42.34 -15.10 41.90
CA PRO A 104 -43.56 -14.52 41.39
C PRO A 104 -44.74 -15.41 41.77
N GLN A 105 -45.74 -14.83 42.43
CA GLN A 105 -46.92 -15.56 42.92
C GLN A 105 -48.12 -15.33 42.02
N CYS A 106 -49.07 -16.26 42.05
CA CYS A 106 -50.33 -16.10 41.35
C CYS A 106 -51.15 -14.93 41.94
N SER A 107 -51.60 -14.02 41.08
CA SER A 107 -52.45 -12.87 41.46
C SER A 107 -53.81 -13.29 42.00
N SER A 108 -54.38 -14.38 41.48
CA SER A 108 -55.66 -14.94 41.93
C SER A 108 -55.52 -15.85 43.15
N HIS A 109 -54.32 -16.38 43.41
CA HIS A 109 -54.04 -17.34 44.48
C HIS A 109 -52.77 -16.96 45.25
N PRO A 110 -52.87 -16.03 46.23
CA PRO A 110 -51.72 -15.56 47.02
C PRO A 110 -50.98 -16.70 47.72
N GLY A 111 -49.65 -16.64 47.76
CA GLY A 111 -48.81 -17.66 48.39
C GLY A 111 -48.57 -18.93 47.55
N ARG A 112 -49.10 -19.01 46.33
CA ARG A 112 -48.87 -20.14 45.41
C ARG A 112 -47.82 -19.80 44.36
N GLU A 113 -46.91 -20.75 44.11
CA GLU A 113 -45.88 -20.65 43.08
C GLU A 113 -46.46 -20.70 41.67
N LEU A 114 -45.85 -19.96 40.75
CA LEU A 114 -46.12 -20.03 39.31
C LEU A 114 -45.22 -21.08 38.65
N LEU A 115 -45.78 -21.79 37.68
CA LEU A 115 -45.15 -22.78 36.81
C LEU A 115 -45.20 -22.29 35.36
N PHE A 116 -44.27 -22.74 34.54
CA PHE A 116 -44.20 -22.46 33.11
C PHE A 116 -44.17 -23.78 32.34
N CYS A 117 -45.05 -23.95 31.37
CA CYS A 117 -45.00 -25.06 30.43
C CYS A 117 -44.22 -24.63 29.18
N GLU A 118 -43.07 -25.26 28.92
CA GLU A 118 -42.26 -24.99 27.73
C GLU A 118 -42.97 -25.44 26.44
N THR A 119 -43.80 -26.49 26.51
CA THR A 119 -44.54 -27.03 25.36
C THR A 119 -45.69 -26.13 24.92
N CYS A 120 -46.34 -25.45 25.87
CA CYS A 120 -47.50 -24.60 25.62
C CYS A 120 -47.20 -23.09 25.69
N ASP A 121 -45.96 -22.73 26.02
CA ASP A 121 -45.48 -21.35 26.24
C ASP A 121 -46.41 -20.52 27.14
N CYS A 122 -46.84 -21.10 28.26
CA CYS A 122 -47.83 -20.50 29.16
C CYS A 122 -47.41 -20.58 30.65
N VAL A 123 -47.81 -19.57 31.42
CA VAL A 123 -47.54 -19.46 32.87
C VAL A 123 -48.84 -19.70 33.63
N PHE A 124 -48.81 -20.57 34.63
CA PHE A 124 -50.00 -20.95 35.42
C PHE A 124 -49.65 -21.30 36.85
N CYS A 125 -50.65 -21.40 37.74
CA CYS A 125 -50.52 -22.08 39.03
C CYS A 125 -51.44 -23.30 39.04
N ARG A 126 -51.18 -24.27 39.91
CA ARG A 126 -51.95 -25.54 39.98
C ARG A 126 -53.45 -25.38 40.23
N HIS A 127 -53.89 -24.22 40.73
CA HIS A 127 -55.30 -23.92 41.00
C HIS A 127 -55.96 -23.05 39.92
N CYS A 128 -55.17 -22.37 39.07
CA CYS A 128 -55.69 -21.69 37.89
C CYS A 128 -55.82 -22.64 36.69
N ALA A 129 -55.16 -23.80 36.76
CA ALA A 129 -55.14 -24.78 35.68
C ALA A 129 -56.39 -25.66 35.66
N ASP A 130 -57.57 -25.07 35.48
CA ASP A 130 -58.78 -25.80 35.03
C ASP A 130 -58.77 -25.96 33.49
N GLY A 131 -57.62 -26.38 32.95
CA GLY A 131 -57.31 -26.36 31.52
C GLY A 131 -56.24 -27.40 31.15
N PRO A 132 -55.63 -27.36 29.94
CA PRO A 132 -55.02 -28.48 29.17
C PRO A 132 -53.99 -29.40 29.85
N HIS A 133 -53.61 -29.10 31.09
CA HIS A 133 -52.65 -29.82 31.91
C HIS A 133 -53.30 -30.73 32.99
N SER A 134 -54.64 -30.80 33.08
CA SER A 134 -55.35 -31.66 34.06
C SER A 134 -55.50 -33.12 33.58
N ASP A 135 -55.96 -33.35 32.34
CA ASP A 135 -56.64 -34.61 32.01
C ASP A 135 -56.12 -35.35 30.75
N THR A 136 -54.99 -34.94 30.18
CA THR A 136 -54.38 -35.64 29.03
C THR A 136 -52.96 -36.10 29.34
N PRO A 137 -52.58 -37.35 29.03
CA PRO A 137 -51.19 -37.82 29.10
C PRO A 137 -50.41 -37.17 27.95
N CYS A 138 -50.11 -35.89 28.12
CA CYS A 138 -49.25 -35.13 27.26
C CYS A 138 -47.92 -34.96 27.99
N ASP A 139 -46.83 -35.30 27.32
CA ASP A 139 -45.48 -35.25 27.88
C ASP A 139 -44.99 -33.79 27.85
N HIS A 140 -45.68 -32.93 28.60
CA HIS A 140 -45.42 -31.50 28.66
C HIS A 140 -44.30 -31.21 29.66
N THR A 141 -43.27 -30.52 29.21
CA THR A 141 -42.17 -30.09 30.08
C THR A 141 -42.61 -28.87 30.89
N VAL A 142 -42.86 -29.07 32.18
CA VAL A 142 -43.25 -28.01 33.10
C VAL A 142 -42.12 -27.74 34.09
N VAL A 143 -41.73 -26.49 34.22
CA VAL A 143 -40.68 -26.02 35.13
C VAL A 143 -41.21 -24.89 36.03
N PRO A 144 -40.61 -24.65 37.21
CA PRO A 144 -40.92 -23.47 38.01
C PRO A 144 -40.70 -22.17 37.21
N PHE A 145 -41.64 -21.23 37.31
CA PHE A 145 -41.60 -19.99 36.52
C PHE A 145 -40.35 -19.14 36.83
N SER A 146 -39.87 -19.14 38.07
CA SER A 146 -38.62 -18.48 38.45
C SER A 146 -37.40 -19.01 37.69
N ILE A 147 -37.35 -20.32 37.44
CA ILE A 147 -36.27 -20.98 36.70
C ILE A 147 -36.40 -20.68 35.20
N ALA A 148 -37.62 -20.76 34.65
CA ALA A 148 -37.88 -20.39 33.26
C ALA A 148 -37.51 -18.93 32.98
N LEU A 149 -37.96 -18.01 33.83
CA LEU A 149 -37.69 -16.58 33.72
C LEU A 149 -36.19 -16.29 33.78
N LYS A 150 -35.45 -16.95 34.69
CA LYS A 150 -33.99 -16.82 34.77
C LYS A 150 -33.32 -17.31 33.48
N ARG A 151 -33.65 -18.52 33.01
CA ARG A 151 -33.09 -19.09 31.77
C ARG A 151 -33.39 -18.23 30.54
N MET A 152 -34.64 -17.81 30.37
CA MET A 152 -35.06 -16.97 29.23
C MET A 152 -34.38 -15.60 29.26
N SER A 153 -34.21 -15.00 30.45
CA SER A 153 -33.47 -13.75 30.61
C SER A 153 -32.00 -13.91 30.25
N GLU A 154 -31.35 -15.00 30.69
CA GLU A 154 -29.96 -15.33 30.33
C GLU A 154 -29.81 -15.55 28.81
N ILE A 155 -30.74 -16.27 28.17
CA ILE A 155 -30.75 -16.49 26.71
C ILE A 155 -30.94 -15.17 25.96
N LEU A 156 -31.87 -14.32 26.40
CA LEU A 156 -32.11 -13.00 25.82
C LEU A 156 -30.84 -12.14 25.89
N LEU A 157 -30.21 -12.06 27.07
CA LEU A 157 -28.97 -11.31 27.27
C LEU A 157 -27.84 -11.87 26.42
N TYR A 158 -27.69 -13.19 26.33
CA TYR A 158 -26.70 -13.82 25.48
C TYR A 158 -26.89 -13.43 24.00
N ARG A 159 -28.12 -13.57 23.47
CA ARG A 159 -28.44 -13.21 22.07
C ARG A 159 -28.26 -11.70 21.82
N ALA A 160 -28.64 -10.86 22.77
CA ALA A 160 -28.43 -9.42 22.68
C ALA A 160 -26.94 -9.08 22.60
N ASN A 161 -26.12 -9.66 23.48
CA ASN A 161 -24.67 -9.47 23.48
C ASN A 161 -24.00 -10.01 22.20
N GLU A 162 -24.43 -11.17 21.71
CA GLU A 162 -23.95 -11.72 20.43
C GLU A 162 -24.29 -10.77 19.25
N CYS A 163 -25.51 -10.25 19.22
CA CYS A 163 -25.94 -9.28 18.22
C CYS A 163 -25.13 -7.98 18.29
N LEU A 164 -24.92 -7.43 19.49
CA LEU A 164 -24.10 -6.25 19.71
C LEU A 164 -22.65 -6.46 19.26
N SER A 165 -22.08 -7.64 19.54
CA SER A 165 -20.74 -8.01 19.06
C SER A 165 -20.67 -8.02 17.54
N LYS A 166 -21.62 -8.69 16.86
CA LYS A 166 -21.68 -8.71 15.39
C LYS A 166 -21.86 -7.32 14.79
N LEU A 167 -22.75 -6.50 15.34
CA LEU A 167 -22.94 -5.11 14.91
C LEU A 167 -21.68 -4.26 15.14
N GLY A 168 -20.96 -4.50 16.24
CA GLY A 168 -19.65 -3.89 16.52
C GLY A 168 -18.64 -4.21 15.42
N THR A 169 -18.48 -5.49 15.08
CA THR A 169 -17.56 -5.92 14.00
C THR A 169 -17.95 -5.36 12.64
N ALA A 170 -19.25 -5.32 12.30
CA ALA A 170 -19.74 -4.74 11.05
C ALA A 170 -19.47 -3.23 10.98
N ARG A 171 -19.67 -2.51 12.09
CA ARG A 171 -19.36 -1.09 12.19
C ARG A 171 -17.86 -0.84 11.98
N GLU A 172 -17.00 -1.62 12.62
CA GLU A 172 -15.55 -1.48 12.47
C GLU A 172 -15.08 -1.75 11.04
N ALA A 173 -15.65 -2.78 10.38
CA ALA A 173 -15.36 -3.09 8.99
C ALA A 173 -15.72 -1.92 8.05
N VAL A 174 -16.93 -1.36 8.17
CA VAL A 174 -17.37 -0.21 7.36
C VAL A 174 -16.55 1.04 7.68
N ALA A 175 -16.26 1.31 8.95
CA ALA A 175 -15.42 2.44 9.34
C ALA A 175 -13.98 2.32 8.82
N SER A 176 -13.46 1.10 8.72
CA SER A 176 -12.16 0.83 8.09
C SER A 176 -12.18 1.10 6.60
N GLU A 177 -13.23 0.68 5.88
CA GLU A 177 -13.36 0.96 4.45
C GLU A 177 -13.52 2.46 4.15
N LEU A 178 -14.23 3.21 5.00
CA LEU A 178 -14.30 4.67 4.88
C LEU A 178 -12.92 5.32 4.99
N ARG A 179 -12.12 4.96 6.00
CA ARG A 179 -10.75 5.46 6.14
C ARG A 179 -9.87 5.08 4.94
N ARG A 180 -10.02 3.86 4.41
CA ARG A 180 -9.30 3.41 3.22
C ARG A 180 -9.69 4.21 1.98
N LEU A 181 -10.97 4.54 1.82
CA LEU A 181 -11.46 5.35 0.72
C LEU A 181 -10.90 6.78 0.79
N GLU A 182 -10.93 7.41 1.96
CA GLU A 182 -10.35 8.73 2.18
C GLU A 182 -8.85 8.75 1.86
N ALA A 183 -8.10 7.76 2.36
CA ALA A 183 -6.68 7.62 2.05
C ALA A 183 -6.41 7.39 0.56
N ALA A 184 -7.22 6.54 -0.10
CA ALA A 184 -7.10 6.29 -1.53
C ALA A 184 -7.42 7.52 -2.38
N ALA A 185 -8.40 8.33 -1.97
CA ALA A 185 -8.75 9.59 -2.63
C ALA A 185 -7.59 10.60 -2.52
N SER A 186 -7.06 10.81 -1.30
CA SER A 186 -5.89 11.68 -1.08
C SER A 186 -4.67 11.22 -1.89
N ALA A 187 -4.40 9.92 -1.93
CA ALA A 187 -3.31 9.38 -2.72
C ALA A 187 -3.51 9.57 -4.23
N ALA A 188 -4.76 9.47 -4.72
CA ALA A 188 -5.09 9.73 -6.11
C ALA A 188 -4.90 11.21 -6.48
N GLU A 189 -5.31 12.13 -5.61
CA GLU A 189 -5.08 13.57 -5.79
C GLU A 189 -3.58 13.90 -5.85
N GLU A 190 -2.79 13.41 -4.89
CA GLU A 190 -1.33 13.60 -4.91
C GLU A 190 -0.66 13.00 -6.16
N ALA A 191 -1.15 11.86 -6.64
CA ALA A 191 -0.65 11.24 -7.87
C ALA A 191 -0.97 12.08 -9.11
N ILE A 192 -2.17 12.65 -9.18
CA ILE A 192 -2.57 13.59 -10.24
C ILE A 192 -1.65 14.81 -10.21
N ASP A 193 -1.52 15.46 -9.05
CA ASP A 193 -0.72 16.68 -8.92
C ASP A 193 0.75 16.45 -9.30
N ARG A 194 1.33 15.33 -8.84
CA ARG A 194 2.71 14.95 -9.17
C ARG A 194 2.90 14.74 -10.67
N HIS A 195 1.99 14.01 -11.31
CA HIS A 195 2.07 13.76 -12.75
C HIS A 195 1.96 15.05 -13.57
N PHE A 196 1.05 15.95 -13.19
CA PHE A 196 0.92 17.24 -13.86
C PHE A 196 2.11 18.18 -13.58
N ALA A 197 2.76 18.09 -12.41
CA ALA A 197 3.99 18.82 -12.12
C ALA A 197 5.15 18.38 -13.02
N GLU A 198 5.29 17.09 -13.27
CA GLU A 198 6.29 16.54 -14.20
C GLU A 198 6.05 17.03 -15.64
N LEU A 199 4.79 17.02 -16.11
CA LEU A 199 4.43 17.52 -17.43
C LEU A 199 4.71 19.03 -17.58
N ARG A 200 4.39 19.82 -16.55
CA ARG A 200 4.73 21.26 -16.53
C ARG A 200 6.24 21.47 -16.63
N SER A 201 7.03 20.72 -15.87
CA SER A 201 8.49 20.80 -15.94
C SER A 201 9.04 20.47 -17.33
N ALA A 202 8.50 19.44 -17.99
CA ALA A 202 8.88 19.10 -19.36
C ALA A 202 8.52 20.22 -20.36
N LEU A 203 7.34 20.84 -20.21
CA LEU A 203 6.92 21.98 -21.03
C LEU A 203 7.81 23.21 -20.80
N ASP A 204 8.13 23.53 -19.55
CA ASP A 204 9.01 24.66 -19.19
C ASP A 204 10.42 24.48 -19.74
N LYS A 205 10.92 23.24 -19.71
CA LYS A 205 12.20 22.88 -20.32
C LYS A 205 12.16 23.14 -21.83
N ARG A 206 11.14 22.63 -22.53
CA ARG A 206 11.01 22.83 -23.99
C ARG A 206 10.87 24.30 -24.37
N HIS A 207 10.10 25.05 -23.59
CA HIS A 207 9.97 26.50 -23.75
C HIS A 207 11.33 27.21 -23.61
N SER A 208 12.12 26.83 -22.60
CA SER A 208 13.45 27.40 -22.37
C SER A 208 14.45 27.04 -23.48
N GLU A 209 14.42 25.82 -23.99
CA GLU A 209 15.24 25.37 -25.13
C GLU A 209 14.97 26.20 -26.39
N LEU A 210 13.70 26.41 -26.75
CA LEU A 210 13.32 27.21 -27.92
C LEU A 210 13.78 28.66 -27.79
N LYS A 211 13.60 29.25 -26.60
CA LYS A 211 14.04 30.62 -26.32
C LYS A 211 15.57 30.76 -26.38
N SER A 212 16.29 29.78 -25.85
CA SER A 212 17.75 29.72 -25.92
C SER A 212 18.24 29.58 -27.36
N ALA A 213 17.64 28.69 -28.15
CA ALA A 213 17.99 28.49 -29.56
C ALA A 213 17.78 29.76 -30.40
N ALA A 214 16.65 30.44 -30.25
CA ALA A 214 16.39 31.71 -30.92
C ALA A 214 17.40 32.80 -30.53
N THR A 215 17.73 32.88 -29.24
CA THR A 215 18.74 33.84 -28.73
C THR A 215 20.12 33.53 -29.30
N ALA A 216 20.54 32.26 -29.31
CA ALA A 216 21.82 31.82 -29.84
C ALA A 216 21.95 32.08 -31.35
N ALA A 217 20.88 31.84 -32.13
CA ALA A 217 20.86 32.16 -33.55
C ALA A 217 20.99 33.67 -33.77
N ALA A 218 20.26 34.49 -33.00
CA ALA A 218 20.34 35.94 -33.08
C ALA A 218 21.73 36.48 -32.71
N THR A 219 22.38 35.93 -31.67
CA THR A 219 23.73 36.36 -31.26
C THR A 219 24.78 35.95 -32.28
N HIS A 220 24.67 34.76 -32.87
CA HIS A 220 25.57 34.31 -33.92
C HIS A 220 25.49 35.20 -35.15
N LYS A 221 24.26 35.46 -35.66
CA LYS A 221 24.04 36.35 -36.80
C LYS A 221 24.57 37.75 -36.54
N ARG A 222 24.31 38.30 -35.35
CA ARG A 222 24.80 39.62 -34.93
C ARG A 222 26.32 39.67 -34.92
N LYS A 223 26.99 38.65 -34.37
CA LYS A 223 28.45 38.61 -34.30
C LYS A 223 29.10 38.70 -35.68
N LEU A 224 28.59 37.95 -36.67
CA LEU A 224 29.10 37.97 -38.05
C LEU A 224 28.94 39.37 -38.68
N LEU A 225 27.79 40.01 -38.46
CA LEU A 225 27.52 41.36 -38.96
C LEU A 225 28.39 42.43 -38.27
N GLU A 226 28.58 42.33 -36.94
CA GLU A 226 29.46 43.24 -36.19
C GLU A 226 30.93 43.09 -36.60
N GLU A 227 31.40 41.87 -36.87
CA GLU A 227 32.75 41.61 -37.40
C GLU A 227 32.93 42.17 -38.81
N GLN A 228 31.93 42.03 -39.68
CA GLN A 228 31.95 42.64 -41.01
C GLN A 228 31.95 44.16 -40.93
N LEU A 229 31.13 44.75 -40.05
CA LEU A 229 31.06 46.20 -39.88
C LEU A 229 32.40 46.77 -39.40
N LYS A 230 33.06 46.13 -38.43
CA LYS A 230 34.41 46.51 -37.98
C LYS A 230 35.43 46.49 -39.12
N LEU A 231 35.34 45.50 -40.01
CA LEU A 231 36.24 45.40 -41.16
C LEU A 231 35.97 46.51 -42.18
N ILE A 232 34.70 46.82 -42.44
CA ILE A 232 34.29 47.94 -43.32
C ILE A 232 34.77 49.27 -42.72
N ASP A 233 34.56 49.51 -41.43
CA ASP A 233 34.99 50.74 -40.74
C ASP A 233 36.52 50.91 -40.76
N ALA A 234 37.27 49.82 -40.61
CA ALA A 234 38.72 49.83 -40.70
C ALA A 234 39.20 50.18 -42.13
N GLU A 235 38.62 49.57 -43.17
CA GLU A 235 38.98 49.89 -44.56
C GLU A 235 38.56 51.31 -44.95
N LYS A 236 37.37 51.75 -44.53
CA LYS A 236 36.92 53.13 -44.70
C LYS A 236 37.88 54.12 -44.05
N SER A 237 38.30 53.88 -42.80
CA SER A 237 39.24 54.76 -42.10
C SER A 237 40.59 54.84 -42.81
N LYS A 238 41.10 53.74 -43.38
CA LYS A 238 42.33 53.75 -44.19
C LYS A 238 42.18 54.62 -45.43
N VAL A 239 41.05 54.49 -46.14
CA VAL A 239 40.76 55.30 -47.33
C VAL A 239 40.62 56.78 -46.97
N GLU A 240 39.92 57.12 -45.88
CA GLU A 240 39.80 58.50 -45.39
C GLU A 240 41.17 59.10 -45.04
N ALA A 241 42.04 58.34 -44.37
CA ALA A 241 43.40 58.77 -44.05
C ALA A 241 44.23 59.01 -45.33
N GLU A 242 44.19 58.09 -46.29
CA GLU A 242 44.88 58.24 -47.58
C GLU A 242 44.38 59.47 -48.37
N CYS A 243 43.07 59.73 -48.38
CA CYS A 243 42.45 60.89 -49.03
C CYS A 243 42.79 62.22 -48.35
N SER A 244 42.89 62.26 -47.02
CA SER A 244 43.25 63.49 -46.29
C SER A 244 44.66 64.00 -46.64
N GLY A 245 45.58 63.10 -46.98
CA GLY A 245 46.94 63.43 -47.39
C GLY A 245 47.09 63.95 -48.83
N LEU A 246 46.03 63.89 -49.65
CA LEU A 246 46.07 64.31 -51.06
C LEU A 246 45.89 65.81 -51.27
N GLN A 247 45.30 66.55 -50.32
CA GLN A 247 45.03 67.99 -50.46
C GLN A 247 46.31 68.86 -50.53
N GLN A 248 47.49 68.29 -50.23
CA GLN A 248 48.78 69.00 -50.20
C GLN A 248 49.79 68.48 -51.26
N GLN A 249 49.41 67.54 -52.13
CA GLN A 249 50.31 66.94 -53.12
C GLN A 249 50.30 67.70 -54.46
N VAL A 250 51.48 68.11 -54.92
CA VAL A 250 51.68 68.90 -56.16
C VAL A 250 52.20 68.02 -57.32
N GLU A 251 52.59 66.77 -57.06
CA GLU A 251 53.28 65.90 -58.02
C GLU A 251 52.29 64.93 -58.73
N VAL A 252 52.06 65.16 -60.03
CA VAL A 252 51.05 64.44 -60.85
C VAL A 252 51.27 62.92 -60.88
N ARG A 253 52.53 62.48 -60.89
CA ARG A 253 52.88 61.05 -60.96
C ARG A 253 52.52 60.30 -59.68
N GLU A 254 52.62 60.96 -58.53
CA GLU A 254 52.27 60.40 -57.23
C GLU A 254 50.74 60.31 -57.08
N VAL A 255 50.02 61.32 -57.56
CA VAL A 255 48.54 61.33 -57.63
C VAL A 255 48.01 60.19 -58.52
N SER A 256 48.62 59.96 -59.69
CA SER A 256 48.21 58.89 -60.61
C SER A 256 48.44 57.49 -60.03
N SER A 257 49.57 57.27 -59.34
CA SER A 257 49.86 56.01 -58.64
C SER A 257 48.86 55.73 -57.52
N ARG A 258 48.53 56.74 -56.70
CA ARG A 258 47.51 56.63 -55.65
C ARG A 258 46.10 56.43 -56.19
N ALA A 259 45.74 57.10 -57.30
CA ALA A 259 44.45 56.89 -57.97
C ALA A 259 44.30 55.45 -58.48
N ALA A 260 45.36 54.85 -59.02
CA ALA A 260 45.36 53.43 -59.40
C ALA A 260 45.20 52.50 -58.18
N ALA A 261 45.84 52.81 -57.05
CA ALA A 261 45.70 52.05 -55.81
C ALA A 261 44.26 52.13 -55.22
N LEU A 262 43.65 53.32 -55.21
CA LEU A 262 42.24 53.52 -54.84
C LEU A 262 41.29 52.79 -55.79
N GLY A 263 41.58 52.80 -57.10
CA GLY A 263 40.83 52.05 -58.11
C GLY A 263 40.85 50.53 -57.87
N ALA A 264 41.99 49.98 -57.45
CA ALA A 264 42.07 48.56 -57.06
C ALA A 264 41.24 48.26 -55.81
N ARG A 265 41.33 49.13 -54.78
CA ARG A 265 40.55 48.98 -53.53
C ARG A 265 39.05 49.17 -53.70
N LEU A 266 38.61 49.92 -54.71
CA LEU A 266 37.19 50.03 -55.08
C LEU A 266 36.60 48.67 -55.45
N GLY A 267 37.38 47.80 -56.11
CA GLY A 267 36.99 46.42 -56.38
C GLY A 267 36.84 45.60 -55.10
N ASP A 268 37.77 45.73 -54.16
CA ASP A 268 37.73 45.05 -52.87
C ASP A 268 36.57 45.54 -51.99
N ALA A 269 36.26 46.84 -52.04
CA ALA A 269 35.15 47.45 -51.31
C ALA A 269 33.77 47.00 -51.85
N ALA A 270 33.65 46.77 -53.15
CA ALA A 270 32.43 46.22 -53.75
C ALA A 270 32.11 44.82 -53.20
N ALA A 271 33.12 44.01 -52.89
CA ALA A 271 32.95 42.69 -52.28
C ALA A 271 32.47 42.75 -50.82
N LEU A 272 32.61 43.90 -50.14
CA LEU A 272 32.12 44.10 -48.76
C LEU A 272 30.67 44.59 -48.68
N ALA A 273 30.07 44.96 -49.82
CA ALA A 273 28.71 45.50 -49.88
C ALA A 273 27.63 44.45 -49.58
N GLU A 274 27.87 43.18 -49.91
CA GLU A 274 26.95 42.11 -49.55
C GLU A 274 27.13 41.69 -48.08
N PRO A 275 26.06 41.68 -47.27
CA PRO A 275 26.15 41.26 -45.89
C PRO A 275 26.44 39.75 -45.82
N ARG A 276 27.40 39.37 -44.98
CA ARG A 276 27.81 37.96 -44.77
C ARG A 276 26.71 37.09 -44.15
N GLU A 277 25.67 37.72 -43.61
CA GLU A 277 24.54 37.07 -42.96
C GLU A 277 23.29 37.96 -43.08
N ASN A 278 22.10 37.36 -43.10
CA ASN A 278 20.83 38.08 -43.15
C ASN A 278 20.16 38.22 -41.77
N ALA A 279 19.18 39.12 -41.68
CA ALA A 279 18.41 39.36 -40.46
C ALA A 279 17.25 38.37 -40.23
N PHE A 280 17.11 37.34 -41.06
CA PHE A 280 15.97 36.42 -40.97
C PHE A 280 16.08 35.53 -39.72
N LEU A 281 15.05 35.58 -38.88
CA LEU A 281 14.88 34.73 -37.71
C LEU A 281 13.37 34.53 -37.47
N ALA A 282 12.91 33.28 -37.50
CA ALA A 282 11.52 32.93 -37.30
C ALA A 282 11.40 31.67 -36.43
N VAL A 283 10.31 31.58 -35.67
CA VAL A 283 9.93 30.38 -34.92
C VAL A 283 8.64 29.86 -35.53
N ASP A 284 8.66 28.64 -36.04
CA ASP A 284 7.51 28.01 -36.69
C ASP A 284 6.97 26.88 -35.82
N PHE A 285 5.74 27.02 -35.35
CA PHE A 285 5.03 26.00 -34.59
C PHE A 285 4.14 25.09 -35.47
N ALA A 286 3.96 25.44 -36.75
CA ALA A 286 3.13 24.72 -37.72
C ALA A 286 3.95 23.89 -38.72
N HIS A 287 5.28 23.80 -38.54
CA HIS A 287 6.16 23.00 -39.39
C HIS A 287 5.87 21.48 -39.33
N ASN A 288 5.06 21.02 -38.36
CA ASN A 288 4.61 19.64 -38.22
C ASN A 288 3.26 19.56 -37.50
N ASP A 289 2.78 18.33 -37.29
CA ASP A 289 1.51 18.00 -36.63
C ASP A 289 1.60 17.90 -35.09
N ALA A 290 2.73 18.28 -34.49
CA ALA A 290 2.98 18.07 -33.06
C ALA A 290 1.95 18.79 -32.18
N GLN A 291 1.50 19.97 -32.58
CA GLN A 291 0.51 20.73 -31.84
C GLN A 291 -0.84 20.00 -31.79
N GLN A 292 -1.30 19.44 -32.91
CA GLN A 292 -2.53 18.67 -32.96
C GLN A 292 -2.42 17.39 -32.14
N ARG A 293 -1.33 16.63 -32.31
CA ARG A 293 -1.08 15.38 -31.56
C ARG A 293 -0.97 15.63 -30.06
N PHE A 294 -0.40 16.77 -29.65
CA PHE A 294 -0.35 17.17 -28.24
C PHE A 294 -1.74 17.45 -27.69
N SER A 295 -2.61 18.15 -28.42
CA SER A 295 -4.00 18.39 -28.02
C SER A 295 -4.80 17.09 -27.90
N GLU A 296 -4.64 16.17 -28.85
CA GLU A 296 -5.29 14.85 -28.83
C GLU A 296 -4.80 14.01 -27.64
N ALA A 297 -3.49 13.99 -27.39
CA ALA A 297 -2.90 13.29 -26.25
C ALA A 297 -3.37 13.88 -24.91
N LEU A 298 -3.47 15.21 -24.81
CA LEU A 298 -3.94 15.89 -23.60
C LEU A 298 -5.40 15.57 -23.29
N ALA A 299 -6.26 15.47 -24.32
CA ALA A 299 -7.67 15.10 -24.15
C ALA A 299 -7.86 13.67 -23.60
N MET A 300 -6.92 12.78 -23.89
CA MET A 300 -6.96 11.37 -23.45
C MET A 300 -6.11 11.10 -22.20
N LEU A 301 -5.47 12.13 -21.64
CA LEU A 301 -4.52 11.99 -20.54
C LEU A 301 -5.24 11.78 -19.21
N GLY A 302 -4.97 10.62 -18.59
CA GLY A 302 -5.48 10.28 -17.27
C GLY A 302 -6.90 9.73 -17.28
N ARG A 303 -7.20 8.84 -16.34
CA ARG A 303 -8.54 8.30 -16.12
C ARG A 303 -8.73 7.87 -14.68
N VAL A 304 -9.80 8.32 -14.04
CA VAL A 304 -10.23 7.82 -12.73
C VAL A 304 -11.01 6.52 -12.93
N ARG A 305 -10.68 5.48 -12.16
CA ARG A 305 -11.38 4.20 -12.17
C ARG A 305 -11.82 3.87 -10.76
N THR A 306 -13.06 3.44 -10.63
CA THR A 306 -13.60 2.86 -9.40
C THR A 306 -13.91 1.39 -9.64
N SER A 307 -14.00 0.64 -8.55
CA SER A 307 -14.32 -0.77 -8.58
C SER A 307 -15.46 -1.03 -7.60
N THR A 308 -16.45 -1.81 -8.02
CA THR A 308 -17.54 -2.30 -7.17
C THR A 308 -17.25 -3.70 -6.64
N THR A 309 -16.00 -4.17 -6.75
CA THR A 309 -15.63 -5.52 -6.32
C THR A 309 -15.42 -5.55 -4.82
N PHE A 310 -16.23 -6.33 -4.10
CA PHE A 310 -16.11 -6.53 -2.65
C PHE A 310 -15.42 -7.87 -2.38
N PRO A 311 -14.17 -7.91 -1.88
CA PRO A 311 -13.43 -9.16 -1.72
C PRO A 311 -14.17 -10.23 -0.91
N GLY A 312 -15.00 -9.85 0.06
CA GLY A 312 -15.81 -10.76 0.87
C GLY A 312 -17.08 -11.31 0.17
N LEU A 313 -17.49 -10.71 -0.95
CA LEU A 313 -18.60 -11.17 -1.80
C LEU A 313 -18.13 -11.72 -3.15
N CYS A 314 -16.82 -11.59 -3.43
CA CYS A 314 -16.19 -12.24 -4.57
C CYS A 314 -16.26 -13.75 -4.39
N THR A 315 -17.19 -14.38 -5.10
CA THR A 315 -17.19 -15.82 -5.28
C THR A 315 -16.53 -16.11 -6.62
N LEU A 316 -15.40 -16.83 -6.58
CA LEU A 316 -14.80 -17.38 -7.79
C LEU A 316 -15.60 -18.63 -8.15
N GLN A 317 -16.63 -18.46 -8.98
CA GLN A 317 -17.25 -19.61 -9.64
C GLN A 317 -16.34 -20.00 -10.81
N LEU A 318 -15.44 -20.95 -10.55
CA LEU A 318 -14.73 -21.65 -11.60
C LEU A 318 -15.76 -22.55 -12.28
N ASP A 319 -16.39 -22.06 -13.35
CA ASP A 319 -16.77 -23.01 -14.38
C ASP A 319 -15.44 -23.60 -14.85
N GLY A 320 -15.17 -24.87 -14.53
CA GLY A 320 -13.95 -25.57 -14.99
C GLY A 320 -13.88 -25.73 -16.52
N SER A 321 -14.60 -24.88 -17.25
CA SER A 321 -14.67 -24.82 -18.69
C SER A 321 -13.34 -24.28 -19.22
N THR A 322 -12.84 -24.90 -20.29
CA THR A 322 -11.66 -24.39 -20.96
C THR A 322 -12.07 -23.13 -21.73
N LEU A 323 -11.64 -21.96 -21.25
CA LEU A 323 -11.94 -20.67 -21.89
C LEU A 323 -11.30 -20.56 -23.29
N ARG A 324 -10.08 -21.07 -23.45
CA ARG A 324 -9.32 -21.02 -24.69
C ARG A 324 -8.22 -22.08 -24.70
N THR A 325 -8.01 -22.74 -25.84
CA THR A 325 -6.86 -23.63 -26.07
C THR A 325 -5.91 -22.98 -27.06
N ILE A 326 -4.65 -22.78 -26.65
CA ILE A 326 -3.57 -22.29 -27.52
C ILE A 326 -2.79 -23.51 -27.98
N LYS A 327 -2.63 -23.69 -29.30
CA LYS A 327 -1.89 -24.80 -29.91
C LYS A 327 -0.84 -24.24 -30.85
N SER A 328 0.32 -24.89 -30.89
CA SER A 328 1.38 -24.59 -31.83
C SER A 328 2.15 -25.87 -32.11
N GLU A 329 2.49 -26.12 -33.38
CA GLU A 329 3.32 -27.26 -33.79
C GLU A 329 4.76 -27.16 -33.25
N ARG A 330 5.15 -25.97 -32.79
CA ARG A 330 6.47 -25.71 -32.18
C ARG A 330 6.55 -26.15 -30.72
N LEU A 331 5.41 -26.38 -30.07
CA LEU A 331 5.37 -26.93 -28.72
C LEU A 331 5.53 -28.45 -28.80
N VAL A 332 6.57 -28.98 -28.15
CA VAL A 332 6.94 -30.39 -28.17
C VAL A 332 6.72 -31.01 -26.79
N GLU A 333 7.29 -30.41 -25.74
CA GLU A 333 7.13 -30.81 -24.36
C GLU A 333 7.04 -29.56 -23.45
N PRO A 334 5.89 -28.87 -23.42
CA PRO A 334 5.69 -27.70 -22.56
C PRO A 334 5.66 -28.12 -21.09
N VAL A 335 6.52 -27.52 -20.26
CA VAL A 335 6.73 -27.94 -18.85
C VAL A 335 6.42 -26.85 -17.83
N CYS A 336 6.57 -25.57 -18.19
CA CYS A 336 6.35 -24.45 -17.28
C CYS A 336 5.71 -23.29 -18.02
N VAL A 337 4.89 -22.53 -17.31
CA VAL A 337 4.23 -21.34 -17.83
C VAL A 337 4.41 -20.17 -16.87
N ALA A 338 4.60 -18.98 -17.41
CA ALA A 338 4.60 -17.73 -16.67
C ALA A 338 3.77 -16.70 -17.43
N ALA A 339 2.99 -15.89 -16.72
CA ALA A 339 2.17 -14.85 -17.32
C ALA A 339 2.51 -13.50 -16.71
N ASP A 340 2.47 -12.46 -17.54
CA ASP A 340 2.57 -11.09 -17.10
C ASP A 340 1.25 -10.37 -17.39
N VAL A 341 0.65 -9.84 -16.33
CA VAL A 341 -0.73 -9.33 -16.39
C VAL A 341 -0.78 -7.95 -17.06
N SER A 342 0.26 -7.13 -16.92
CA SER A 342 0.30 -5.78 -17.51
C SER A 342 0.44 -5.86 -19.03
N THR A 343 1.36 -6.67 -19.54
CA THR A 343 1.59 -6.84 -20.99
C THR A 343 0.64 -7.83 -21.65
N ARG A 344 -0.08 -8.65 -20.87
CA ARG A 344 -0.92 -9.76 -21.34
C ARG A 344 -0.15 -10.78 -22.20
N ARG A 345 1.13 -10.97 -21.89
CA ARG A 345 1.97 -11.99 -22.52
C ARG A 345 2.01 -13.26 -21.69
N LEU A 346 2.28 -14.37 -22.36
CA LEU A 346 2.44 -15.69 -21.76
C LEU A 346 3.76 -16.30 -22.22
N ALA A 347 4.65 -16.64 -21.30
CA ALA A 347 5.87 -17.39 -21.60
C ALA A 347 5.65 -18.87 -21.28
N VAL A 348 6.03 -19.76 -22.19
CA VAL A 348 5.97 -21.21 -22.03
C VAL A 348 7.36 -21.78 -22.25
N ALA A 349 7.91 -22.43 -21.23
CA ALA A 349 9.14 -23.19 -21.36
C ALA A 349 8.83 -24.58 -21.90
N ASP A 350 9.54 -24.96 -22.95
CA ASP A 350 9.39 -26.24 -23.62
C ASP A 350 10.73 -26.97 -23.60
N ASN A 351 10.78 -28.11 -22.88
CA ASN A 351 12.01 -28.88 -22.72
C ASN A 351 12.33 -29.70 -23.97
N GLY A 352 11.32 -30.07 -24.77
CA GLY A 352 11.48 -30.81 -26.01
C GLY A 352 12.07 -29.92 -27.12
N ALA A 353 11.58 -28.68 -27.22
CA ALA A 353 12.12 -27.66 -28.10
C ALA A 353 13.38 -26.97 -27.54
N ARG A 354 13.69 -27.18 -26.24
CA ARG A 354 14.83 -26.58 -25.53
C ARG A 354 14.82 -25.04 -25.63
N ALA A 355 13.63 -24.45 -25.56
CA ALA A 355 13.38 -23.03 -25.77
C ALA A 355 12.23 -22.53 -24.89
N VAL A 356 12.11 -21.21 -24.74
CA VAL A 356 10.94 -20.55 -24.16
C VAL A 356 10.22 -19.77 -25.25
N PHE A 357 8.93 -20.03 -25.43
CA PHE A 357 8.08 -19.31 -26.37
C PHE A 357 7.27 -18.23 -25.64
N VAL A 358 7.37 -17.00 -26.10
CA VAL A 358 6.55 -15.88 -25.61
C VAL A 358 5.39 -15.68 -26.56
N PHE A 359 4.18 -15.81 -26.04
CA PHE A 359 2.92 -15.65 -26.75
C PHE A 359 2.31 -14.28 -26.45
N ASP A 360 1.68 -13.71 -27.48
CA ASP A 360 0.87 -12.50 -27.36
C ASP A 360 -0.53 -12.78 -26.78
N ARG A 361 -1.34 -11.74 -26.64
CA ARG A 361 -2.74 -11.83 -26.17
C ARG A 361 -3.61 -12.72 -27.06
N ASP A 362 -3.22 -12.86 -28.33
CA ASP A 362 -3.93 -13.60 -29.36
C ASP A 362 -3.41 -15.03 -29.49
N GLY A 363 -2.48 -15.46 -28.63
CA GLY A 363 -1.96 -16.83 -28.60
C GLY A 363 -1.01 -17.15 -29.75
N ASN A 364 -0.47 -16.13 -30.44
CA ASN A 364 0.58 -16.31 -31.44
C ASN A 364 1.95 -16.22 -30.76
N ILE A 365 2.92 -17.00 -31.25
CA ILE A 365 4.30 -16.91 -30.79
C ILE A 365 4.89 -15.59 -31.31
N GLU A 366 5.11 -14.64 -30.41
CA GLU A 366 5.78 -13.39 -30.68
C GLU A 366 7.31 -13.62 -30.75
N ARG A 367 7.83 -14.44 -29.82
CA ARG A 367 9.27 -14.65 -29.66
C ARG A 367 9.64 -16.05 -29.19
N GLU A 368 10.86 -16.43 -29.52
CA GLU A 368 11.56 -17.62 -29.04
C GLU A 368 12.83 -17.19 -28.32
N ILE A 369 13.02 -17.71 -27.11
CA ILE A 369 14.15 -17.38 -26.24
C ILE A 369 14.97 -18.65 -26.02
N GLY A 370 16.29 -18.51 -26.18
CA GLY A 370 17.28 -19.56 -25.97
C GLY A 370 17.50 -20.49 -27.17
N SER A 371 16.56 -20.56 -28.12
CA SER A 371 16.73 -21.18 -29.45
C SER A 371 17.47 -22.53 -29.48
N GLY A 372 17.18 -23.43 -28.52
CA GLY A 372 17.79 -24.76 -28.43
C GLY A 372 18.89 -24.91 -27.36
N ASP A 373 19.36 -23.80 -26.79
CA ASP A 373 20.48 -23.79 -25.84
C ASP A 373 20.05 -24.00 -24.38
N LEU A 374 18.75 -23.98 -24.08
CA LEU A 374 18.27 -24.15 -22.72
C LEU A 374 18.42 -25.59 -22.24
N GLY A 375 18.80 -25.77 -20.98
CA GLY A 375 18.82 -27.08 -20.33
C GLY A 375 17.41 -27.60 -20.02
N LEU A 376 17.32 -28.48 -19.03
CA LEU A 376 16.02 -28.85 -18.47
C LEU A 376 15.52 -27.70 -17.60
N VAL A 377 14.53 -26.97 -18.10
CA VAL A 377 13.92 -25.86 -17.39
C VAL A 377 13.08 -26.41 -16.24
N GLY A 378 13.44 -26.01 -15.02
CA GLY A 378 12.75 -26.35 -13.79
C GLY A 378 11.92 -25.20 -13.23
N GLY A 379 12.05 -23.98 -13.75
CA GLY A 379 11.25 -22.83 -13.37
C GLY A 379 11.28 -21.72 -14.41
N LEU A 380 10.14 -21.05 -14.56
CA LEU A 380 9.97 -19.89 -15.44
C LEU A 380 9.24 -18.78 -14.69
N ALA A 381 9.72 -17.54 -14.80
CA ALA A 381 9.03 -16.35 -14.35
C ALA A 381 9.16 -15.22 -15.37
N MET A 382 8.21 -14.28 -15.35
CA MET A 382 8.16 -13.17 -16.28
C MET A 382 7.71 -11.90 -15.58
N THR A 383 8.25 -10.77 -16.01
CA THR A 383 7.79 -9.42 -15.69
C THR A 383 7.63 -8.64 -17.00
N GLU A 384 7.13 -7.42 -16.93
CA GLU A 384 7.03 -6.50 -18.07
C GLU A 384 8.33 -6.41 -18.90
N ASP A 385 9.50 -6.38 -18.24
CA ASP A 385 10.79 -6.13 -18.90
C ASP A 385 11.74 -7.34 -19.00
N LEU A 386 11.41 -8.48 -18.36
CA LEU A 386 12.36 -9.57 -18.15
C LEU A 386 11.69 -10.94 -18.22
N VAL A 387 12.39 -11.90 -18.80
CA VAL A 387 12.05 -13.32 -18.74
C VAL A 387 13.17 -14.05 -17.99
N ILE A 388 12.80 -14.77 -16.93
CA ILE A 388 13.74 -15.41 -16.03
C ILE A 388 13.54 -16.92 -16.11
N VAL A 389 14.59 -17.61 -16.53
CA VAL A 389 14.59 -19.06 -16.78
C VAL A 389 15.55 -19.73 -15.81
N ALA A 390 15.05 -20.74 -15.09
CA ALA A 390 15.84 -21.53 -14.16
C ALA A 390 16.02 -22.96 -14.70
N ASP A 391 17.26 -23.36 -14.99
CA ASP A 391 17.63 -24.72 -15.39
C ASP A 391 18.80 -25.26 -14.54
N VAL A 392 19.99 -25.46 -15.09
CA VAL A 392 21.25 -25.58 -14.34
C VAL A 392 21.77 -24.24 -13.82
N ALA A 393 21.24 -23.12 -14.32
CA ALA A 393 21.55 -21.76 -13.86
C ALA A 393 20.29 -20.89 -13.88
N ILE A 394 20.37 -19.69 -13.33
CA ILE A 394 19.31 -18.68 -13.49
C ILE A 394 19.75 -17.74 -14.60
N ARG A 395 19.05 -17.77 -15.74
CA ARG A 395 19.29 -16.89 -16.87
C ARG A 395 18.21 -15.82 -16.91
N ILE A 396 18.64 -14.58 -17.09
CA ILE A 396 17.74 -13.43 -17.25
C ILE A 396 17.86 -12.93 -18.67
N TYR A 397 16.75 -12.91 -19.37
CA TYR A 397 16.59 -12.37 -20.70
C TYR A 397 15.83 -11.05 -20.63
N ASP A 398 16.12 -10.14 -21.55
CA ASP A 398 15.23 -9.02 -21.83
C ASP A 398 13.99 -9.47 -22.61
N VAL A 399 13.06 -8.56 -22.83
CA VAL A 399 11.87 -8.85 -23.62
C VAL A 399 12.24 -9.21 -25.06
N GLU A 400 13.28 -8.60 -25.64
CA GLU A 400 13.77 -8.88 -26.98
C GLU A 400 14.32 -10.31 -27.15
N GLY A 401 14.60 -11.01 -26.04
CA GLY A 401 15.12 -12.38 -26.02
C GLY A 401 16.65 -12.45 -25.93
N ASN A 402 17.32 -11.33 -25.71
CA ASN A 402 18.76 -11.29 -25.48
C ASN A 402 19.07 -11.68 -24.04
N LEU A 403 20.10 -12.51 -23.86
CA LEU A 403 20.59 -12.89 -22.55
C LEU A 403 21.29 -11.69 -21.89
N LYS A 404 20.68 -11.14 -20.84
CA LYS A 404 21.28 -10.06 -20.04
C LYS A 404 22.36 -10.60 -19.11
N THR A 405 22.05 -11.66 -18.36
CA THR A 405 22.99 -12.21 -17.38
C THR A 405 22.65 -13.64 -16.97
N THR A 406 23.61 -14.32 -16.36
CA THR A 406 23.47 -15.68 -15.84
C THR A 406 24.02 -15.75 -14.42
N PHE A 407 23.22 -16.27 -13.49
CA PHE A 407 23.56 -16.36 -12.08
C PHE A 407 23.63 -17.81 -11.60
N ALA A 408 24.51 -18.01 -10.60
CA ALA A 408 24.61 -19.21 -9.78
C ALA A 408 24.58 -20.55 -10.57
N PRO A 409 25.51 -20.75 -11.53
CA PRO A 409 25.55 -21.98 -12.31
C PRO A 409 25.83 -23.21 -11.44
N VAL A 410 25.03 -24.26 -11.62
CA VAL A 410 25.23 -25.58 -11.05
C VAL A 410 26.00 -26.43 -12.07
N PRO A 411 27.07 -27.14 -11.66
CA PRO A 411 27.80 -28.00 -12.58
C PRO A 411 26.90 -29.09 -13.19
N LYS A 412 27.08 -29.38 -14.48
CA LYS A 412 26.33 -30.41 -15.20
C LYS A 412 26.33 -31.73 -14.43
N GLY A 413 25.17 -32.37 -14.32
CA GLY A 413 24.97 -33.64 -13.62
C GLY A 413 25.02 -33.56 -12.08
N ARG A 414 25.23 -32.37 -11.49
CA ARG A 414 25.23 -32.20 -10.02
C ARG A 414 23.91 -31.67 -9.45
N GLY A 415 22.91 -31.46 -10.29
CA GLY A 415 21.59 -30.98 -9.91
C GLY A 415 21.17 -29.76 -10.73
N GLY A 416 20.27 -28.95 -10.18
CA GLY A 416 19.70 -27.81 -10.88
C GLY A 416 18.69 -27.05 -10.02
N TYR A 417 17.96 -26.16 -10.68
CA TYR A 417 16.90 -25.35 -10.11
C TYR A 417 15.53 -25.97 -10.33
N GLY A 418 14.61 -25.71 -9.40
CA GLY A 418 13.23 -26.18 -9.45
C GLY A 418 12.30 -25.15 -8.84
N GLY A 419 11.28 -24.74 -9.58
CA GLY A 419 10.41 -23.62 -9.23
C GLY A 419 11.14 -22.28 -9.17
N ILE A 420 10.48 -21.24 -9.66
CA ILE A 420 10.93 -19.86 -9.49
C ILE A 420 9.71 -18.98 -9.18
N ALA A 421 9.89 -18.03 -8.28
CA ALA A 421 8.91 -17.01 -7.96
C ALA A 421 9.60 -15.67 -7.75
N LEU A 422 8.88 -14.60 -8.03
CA LEU A 422 9.39 -13.24 -7.92
C LEU A 422 8.72 -12.52 -6.75
N CYS A 423 9.51 -11.74 -6.02
CA CYS A 423 9.03 -10.87 -4.95
C CYS A 423 9.53 -9.46 -5.22
N ARG A 424 8.62 -8.48 -5.28
CA ARG A 424 8.99 -7.07 -5.40
C ARG A 424 9.03 -6.46 -4.01
N THR A 425 10.18 -5.88 -3.65
CA THR A 425 10.42 -5.22 -2.36
C THR A 425 10.85 -3.77 -2.60
N GLU A 426 10.89 -2.95 -1.55
CA GLU A 426 11.43 -1.58 -1.62
C GLU A 426 12.89 -1.54 -2.11
N ALA A 427 13.65 -2.60 -1.83
CA ALA A 427 15.06 -2.74 -2.24
C ALA A 427 15.24 -3.23 -3.69
N GLY A 428 14.14 -3.57 -4.39
CA GLY A 428 14.17 -4.07 -5.76
C GLY A 428 13.49 -5.44 -5.94
N LEU A 429 13.71 -6.03 -7.11
CA LEU A 429 13.16 -7.33 -7.51
C LEU A 429 14.02 -8.47 -6.98
N GLN A 430 13.41 -9.40 -6.25
CA GLN A 430 14.07 -10.57 -5.70
C GLN A 430 13.56 -11.84 -6.40
N ILE A 431 14.49 -12.75 -6.67
CA ILE A 431 14.23 -14.07 -7.26
C ILE A 431 14.30 -15.10 -6.13
N VAL A 432 13.20 -15.80 -5.90
CA VAL A 432 13.13 -16.93 -4.96
C VAL A 432 13.01 -18.22 -5.75
N CYS A 433 13.91 -19.17 -5.52
CA CYS A 433 13.93 -20.43 -6.27
C CYS A 433 14.37 -21.59 -5.37
N ALA A 434 13.92 -22.81 -5.67
CA ALA A 434 14.52 -23.98 -5.04
C ALA A 434 15.72 -24.43 -5.89
N ARG A 435 16.81 -24.77 -5.21
CA ARG A 435 18.02 -25.32 -5.82
C ARG A 435 18.34 -26.65 -5.14
N SER A 436 18.59 -27.68 -5.93
CA SER A 436 19.10 -28.97 -5.44
C SER A 436 20.46 -29.24 -6.03
N VAL A 437 21.48 -29.37 -5.17
CA VAL A 437 22.85 -29.72 -5.60
C VAL A 437 23.30 -30.94 -4.82
N ARG A 438 23.68 -32.02 -5.51
CA ARG A 438 24.10 -33.31 -4.92
C ARG A 438 23.10 -33.83 -3.87
N GLY A 439 21.80 -33.70 -4.14
CA GLY A 439 20.73 -34.15 -3.25
C GLY A 439 20.52 -33.28 -2.01
N ARG A 440 21.07 -32.06 -1.98
CA ARG A 440 20.82 -31.06 -0.92
C ARG A 440 19.91 -29.96 -1.45
N PRO A 441 18.61 -30.00 -1.14
CA PRO A 441 17.68 -28.96 -1.53
C PRO A 441 17.80 -27.73 -0.61
N ALA A 442 17.74 -26.55 -1.19
CA ALA A 442 17.69 -25.28 -0.49
C ALA A 442 16.80 -24.29 -1.23
N ILE A 443 16.18 -23.36 -0.51
CA ILE A 443 15.55 -22.18 -1.10
C ILE A 443 16.60 -21.07 -1.14
N LEU A 444 16.79 -20.44 -2.28
CA LEU A 444 17.66 -19.29 -2.44
C LEU A 444 16.83 -18.05 -2.71
N VAL A 445 17.30 -16.93 -2.17
CA VAL A 445 16.81 -15.61 -2.53
C VAL A 445 17.95 -14.79 -3.09
N LEU A 446 17.80 -14.39 -4.35
CA LEU A 446 18.78 -13.63 -5.09
C LEU A 446 18.22 -12.25 -5.41
N ASP A 447 19.10 -11.25 -5.42
CA ASP A 447 18.79 -9.96 -6.02
C ASP A 447 18.78 -10.09 -7.56
N ALA A 448 17.70 -9.66 -8.21
CA ALA A 448 17.57 -9.85 -9.67
C ALA A 448 18.54 -8.97 -10.47
N ALA A 449 18.95 -7.81 -9.93
CA ALA A 449 19.84 -6.88 -10.62
C ALA A 449 21.31 -7.33 -10.55
N SER A 450 21.79 -7.65 -9.35
CA SER A 450 23.19 -8.01 -9.10
C SER A 450 23.47 -9.52 -9.10
N GLY A 451 22.44 -10.35 -8.98
CA GLY A 451 22.57 -11.79 -8.77
C GLY A 451 23.12 -12.18 -7.40
N ARG A 452 23.28 -11.20 -6.50
CA ARG A 452 23.82 -11.43 -5.16
C ARG A 452 22.89 -12.34 -4.37
N LEU A 453 23.46 -13.35 -3.74
CA LEU A 453 22.74 -14.19 -2.78
C LEU A 453 22.41 -13.37 -1.53
N LEU A 454 21.12 -13.18 -1.28
CA LEU A 454 20.63 -12.43 -0.15
C LEU A 454 20.29 -13.34 1.03
N ALA A 455 19.68 -14.50 0.76
CA ALA A 455 19.39 -15.52 1.76
C ALA A 455 19.44 -16.93 1.15
N ALA A 456 19.78 -17.92 1.98
CA ALA A 456 19.73 -19.33 1.62
C ALA A 456 19.19 -20.14 2.82
N CYS A 457 18.14 -20.90 2.58
CA CYS A 457 17.51 -21.78 3.57
C CYS A 457 17.68 -23.23 3.13
N GLU A 458 18.53 -23.99 3.82
CA GLU A 458 18.70 -25.43 3.54
C GLU A 458 17.51 -26.22 4.07
N LEU A 459 16.92 -27.06 3.21
CA LEU A 459 15.75 -27.86 3.54
C LEU A 459 16.18 -29.23 4.07
N ALA A 460 16.84 -29.24 5.24
CA ALA A 460 17.45 -30.44 5.82
C ALA A 460 16.42 -31.43 6.39
N ASP A 461 15.33 -30.91 6.97
CA ASP A 461 14.25 -31.70 7.57
C ASP A 461 13.17 -32.04 6.54
N ARG A 462 12.84 -33.33 6.44
CA ARG A 462 11.87 -33.87 5.45
C ARG A 462 12.17 -33.36 4.03
N ARG A 463 13.41 -33.58 3.58
CA ARG A 463 14.00 -33.08 2.34
C ARG A 463 13.07 -33.27 1.14
N PRO A 464 12.72 -32.20 0.40
CA PRO A 464 12.00 -32.35 -0.85
C PRO A 464 12.86 -33.09 -1.87
N ARG A 465 12.24 -33.98 -2.63
CA ARG A 465 12.95 -34.85 -3.58
C ARG A 465 13.02 -34.20 -4.96
N ARG A 466 11.95 -33.57 -5.42
CA ARG A 466 11.90 -32.86 -6.71
C ARG A 466 10.90 -31.71 -6.64
N VAL A 467 11.40 -30.50 -6.44
CA VAL A 467 10.55 -29.30 -6.45
C VAL A 467 10.22 -28.93 -7.89
N ALA A 468 8.94 -29.03 -8.26
CA ALA A 468 8.45 -28.67 -9.60
C ALA A 468 7.95 -27.23 -9.66
N GLY A 469 7.48 -26.68 -8.54
CA GLY A 469 6.95 -25.32 -8.47
C GLY A 469 7.12 -24.72 -7.08
N ILE A 470 7.14 -23.39 -7.04
CA ILE A 470 7.21 -22.59 -5.82
C ILE A 470 6.25 -21.42 -5.96
N THR A 471 5.51 -21.11 -4.90
CA THR A 471 4.76 -19.85 -4.79
C THR A 471 5.06 -19.20 -3.45
N LEU A 472 5.05 -17.87 -3.44
CA LEU A 472 5.32 -17.09 -2.24
C LEU A 472 4.02 -16.70 -1.55
N LEU A 473 4.07 -16.67 -0.23
CA LEU A 473 2.99 -16.29 0.66
C LEU A 473 3.50 -15.18 1.60
N ASN A 474 2.56 -14.51 2.25
CA ASN A 474 2.87 -13.46 3.23
C ASN A 474 3.81 -13.97 4.34
N ASN A 475 4.54 -13.06 4.97
CA ASN A 475 5.47 -13.32 6.08
C ASN A 475 6.61 -14.27 5.69
N LYS A 476 7.19 -14.10 4.49
CA LYS A 476 8.39 -14.82 4.02
C LYS A 476 8.22 -16.35 4.02
N LYS A 477 7.01 -16.79 3.66
CA LYS A 477 6.68 -18.21 3.51
C LYS A 477 6.65 -18.59 2.03
N ALA A 478 7.15 -19.78 1.72
CA ALA A 478 7.15 -20.38 0.39
C ALA A 478 6.45 -21.74 0.46
N LEU A 479 5.54 -21.97 -0.48
CA LEU A 479 4.87 -23.25 -0.66
C LEU A 479 5.50 -23.95 -1.87
N LEU A 480 6.07 -25.13 -1.64
CA LEU A 480 6.76 -25.94 -2.63
C LEU A 480 5.88 -27.09 -3.08
N ALA A 481 5.83 -27.34 -4.39
CA ALA A 481 5.26 -28.56 -4.96
C ALA A 481 6.37 -29.62 -5.09
N ASP A 482 6.41 -30.58 -4.16
CA ASP A 482 7.38 -31.67 -4.15
C ASP A 482 6.83 -32.87 -4.94
N LEU A 483 7.12 -32.89 -6.24
CA LEU A 483 6.58 -33.85 -7.21
C LEU A 483 6.91 -35.30 -6.85
N ALA A 484 8.12 -35.57 -6.38
CA ALA A 484 8.52 -36.94 -6.01
C ALA A 484 8.16 -37.29 -4.56
N GLY A 485 7.63 -36.34 -3.79
CA GLY A 485 7.11 -36.55 -2.45
C GLY A 485 5.58 -36.52 -2.38
N ASP A 486 4.90 -36.37 -3.52
CA ASP A 486 3.44 -36.31 -3.66
C ASP A 486 2.76 -35.37 -2.64
N CYS A 487 3.40 -34.22 -2.36
CA CYS A 487 2.92 -33.30 -1.34
C CYS A 487 3.27 -31.83 -1.61
N LEU A 488 2.55 -30.95 -0.92
CA LEU A 488 2.90 -29.54 -0.79
C LEU A 488 3.64 -29.31 0.53
N ARG A 489 4.71 -28.52 0.50
CA ARG A 489 5.54 -28.22 1.68
C ARG A 489 5.62 -26.73 1.91
N LEU A 490 5.20 -26.29 3.10
CA LEU A 490 5.27 -24.89 3.50
C LEU A 490 6.53 -24.65 4.32
N HIS A 491 7.36 -23.70 3.88
CA HIS A 491 8.61 -23.34 4.56
C HIS A 491 8.72 -21.83 4.74
N THR A 492 9.33 -21.39 5.83
CA THR A 492 9.85 -20.02 5.94
C THR A 492 11.22 -19.98 5.27
N TYR A 493 11.44 -19.03 4.36
CA TYR A 493 12.65 -19.02 3.52
C TYR A 493 13.60 -17.86 3.79
N TRP A 494 13.18 -16.87 4.59
CA TRP A 494 13.98 -15.72 4.95
C TRP A 494 13.67 -15.26 6.37
#